data_AF-A0A2T2N0R4-F1
#
_entry.id   AF-A0A2T2N0R4-F1
#
_cell.length_a   1.000
_cell.length_b   1.000
_cell.length_c   1.000
_cell.angle_alpha   90.00
_cell.angle_beta   90.00
_cell.angle_gamma   90.00
#
_symmetry.space_group_name_H-M   'P 1'
#
loop_
_entity.id
_entity.type
_entity.pdbx_description
1 polymer ?
#
loop_
_entity_poly.entity_id
_entity_poly.type
_entity_poly.pdbx_seq_one_letter_code
_entity_poly.pdbx_strand_id
1 'polypeptide(L)'
;MVDVYNDSKAIKVGVDVLQHDQDRQRHCRIMDWISSADFPAQQSDLVGRRQEATGLWFLDSPEFTEWVGGLSSSSSPSPSPSQTLFCPGIPGAGKTMMAAIAVDHLQSTVQAHGVGVVYAYCNYKGRADQTASSLLAAILKQLVQGRPSIAEPLYSMHNRHEIEKTRPSLEEILGALQSVLTHYQRVYVVIDALDECVHDVRDELLGKLRHVQSKTDVRVMTTSRFIPDIVEQFSGMPELEVRANAADVKQYVVGQTRRLPRCIQRDSKLQQLVQDEIVKAVDGMFLLARLHVDSLLDKDTKKKVRSALDHLSRGTDPLREAYDGAIERIEGQLPGRAARAKSRDESELDEDNIPDVEELVSVCAGLVTVDEESNVIRLVHYTTQDYLEGIRETWNPEAQHEIAATCLTYLCFNKFTSGSCRSDAELESRLKQDLFLDYSAQHWGQHAATVQEEVSGLAMHLLKHDRLVDCAVQTAQVTSYKWGGYSQSFPQQVTGLHVAASFGLVKLSKQLLSWMAKESTVLADSKDNRSRTPLSLAAWGGHEAVVEMLAKRDDVDADSKDNDGRTPLSLAA
;
A
#
# COMPACT_ATOMS: atom_id res chain seq x y z
N MET A 1 -4.80 -56.93 -27.53
CA MET A 1 -6.08 -56.29 -27.15
C MET A 1 -6.08 -55.73 -25.74
N VAL A 2 -5.37 -56.34 -24.77
CA VAL A 2 -5.24 -55.81 -23.40
C VAL A 2 -4.33 -54.56 -23.34
N ASP A 3 -3.24 -54.53 -24.11
CA ASP A 3 -2.30 -53.39 -24.10
C ASP A 3 -2.90 -52.11 -24.71
N VAL A 4 -3.61 -52.22 -25.83
CA VAL A 4 -4.29 -51.07 -26.48
C VAL A 4 -5.41 -50.48 -25.59
N TYR A 5 -6.07 -51.30 -24.78
CA TYR A 5 -7.09 -50.83 -23.83
C TYR A 5 -6.46 -50.06 -22.65
N ASN A 6 -5.33 -50.54 -22.15
CA ASN A 6 -4.57 -49.86 -21.10
C ASN A 6 -3.94 -48.56 -21.61
N ASP A 7 -3.40 -48.54 -22.83
CA ASP A 7 -2.87 -47.34 -23.48
C ASP A 7 -3.97 -46.29 -23.76
N SER A 8 -5.14 -46.72 -24.23
CA SER A 8 -6.31 -45.85 -24.43
C SER A 8 -6.80 -45.22 -23.12
N LYS A 9 -6.79 -45.98 -22.02
CA LYS A 9 -7.15 -45.48 -20.69
C LYS A 9 -6.10 -44.51 -20.14
N ALA A 10 -4.81 -44.78 -20.36
CA ALA A 10 -3.71 -43.89 -19.98
C ALA A 10 -3.73 -42.58 -20.79
N ILE A 11 -4.00 -42.65 -22.10
CA ILE A 11 -4.18 -41.47 -22.95
C ILE A 11 -5.40 -40.66 -22.50
N LYS A 12 -6.52 -41.30 -22.19
CA LYS A 12 -7.72 -40.61 -21.70
C LYS A 12 -7.46 -39.89 -20.37
N VAL A 13 -6.80 -40.55 -19.42
CA VAL A 13 -6.38 -39.92 -18.16
C VAL A 13 -5.41 -38.75 -18.41
N GLY A 14 -4.47 -38.90 -19.35
CA GLY A 14 -3.55 -37.82 -19.74
C GLY A 14 -4.29 -36.62 -20.35
N VAL A 15 -5.29 -36.86 -21.21
CA VAL A 15 -6.13 -35.81 -21.81
C VAL A 15 -7.00 -35.14 -20.74
N ASP A 16 -7.59 -35.89 -19.83
CA ASP A 16 -8.41 -35.36 -18.74
C ASP A 16 -7.57 -34.48 -17.78
N VAL A 17 -6.33 -34.87 -17.49
CA VAL A 17 -5.39 -34.07 -16.69
C VAL A 17 -4.99 -32.78 -17.42
N LEU A 18 -4.68 -32.85 -18.72
CA LEU A 18 -4.35 -31.67 -19.52
C LEU A 18 -5.52 -30.70 -19.65
N GLN A 19 -6.74 -31.22 -19.82
CA GLN A 19 -7.96 -30.40 -19.87
C GLN A 19 -8.21 -29.73 -18.52
N HIS A 20 -8.08 -30.46 -17.41
CA HIS A 20 -8.19 -29.89 -16.07
C HIS A 20 -7.15 -28.79 -15.80
N ASP A 21 -5.90 -28.97 -16.25
CA ASP A 21 -4.87 -27.95 -16.08
C ASP A 21 -5.16 -26.70 -16.92
N GLN A 22 -5.60 -26.88 -18.17
CA GLN A 22 -6.02 -25.77 -19.02
C GLN A 22 -7.22 -25.00 -18.44
N ASP A 23 -8.23 -25.71 -17.93
CA ASP A 23 -9.40 -25.10 -17.32
C ASP A 23 -9.03 -24.35 -16.03
N ARG A 24 -8.10 -24.91 -15.23
CA ARG A 24 -7.56 -24.25 -14.04
C ARG A 24 -6.79 -22.99 -14.39
N GLN A 25 -5.91 -23.05 -15.40
CA GLN A 25 -5.16 -21.87 -15.87
C GLN A 25 -6.10 -20.79 -16.40
N ARG A 26 -7.13 -21.17 -17.17
CA ARG A 26 -8.16 -20.24 -17.65
C ARG A 26 -8.88 -19.60 -16.47
N HIS A 27 -9.31 -20.39 -15.49
CA HIS A 27 -9.97 -19.89 -14.29
C HIS A 27 -9.10 -18.86 -13.56
N CYS A 28 -7.82 -19.16 -13.33
CA CYS A 28 -6.89 -18.24 -12.67
C CYS A 28 -6.75 -16.91 -13.44
N ARG A 29 -6.57 -16.95 -14.77
CA ARG A 29 -6.48 -15.73 -15.60
C ARG A 29 -7.74 -14.87 -15.49
N ILE A 30 -8.92 -15.49 -15.41
CA ILE A 30 -10.18 -14.76 -15.25
C ILE A 30 -10.28 -14.14 -13.85
N MET A 31 -9.78 -14.81 -12.80
CA MET A 31 -9.71 -14.24 -11.45
C MET A 31 -8.79 -13.01 -11.39
N ASP A 32 -7.63 -13.07 -12.07
CA ASP A 32 -6.70 -11.94 -12.15
C ASP A 32 -7.27 -10.81 -13.02
N TRP A 33 -8.05 -11.15 -14.03
CA TRP A 33 -8.72 -10.17 -14.89
C TRP A 33 -9.77 -9.36 -14.15
N ILE A 34 -10.61 -10.00 -13.31
CA ILE A 34 -11.71 -9.31 -12.62
C ILE A 34 -11.21 -8.43 -11.48
N SER A 35 -10.18 -8.86 -10.74
CA SER A 35 -9.59 -8.06 -9.67
C SER A 35 -8.14 -8.46 -9.40
N SER A 36 -7.26 -7.45 -9.37
CA SER A 36 -5.87 -7.59 -8.94
C SER A 36 -5.70 -7.63 -7.42
N ALA A 37 -6.77 -7.41 -6.65
CA ALA A 37 -6.69 -7.42 -5.19
C ALA A 37 -6.30 -8.81 -4.67
N ASP A 38 -5.38 -8.82 -3.72
CA ASP A 38 -4.91 -10.02 -3.01
C ASP A 38 -5.13 -9.86 -1.49
N PHE A 39 -6.41 -9.83 -1.11
CA PHE A 39 -6.78 -9.85 0.30
C PHE A 39 -6.40 -11.16 1.02
N PRO A 40 -6.42 -12.35 0.40
CA PRO A 40 -5.97 -13.58 1.05
C PRO A 40 -4.53 -13.52 1.57
N ALA A 41 -3.64 -12.91 0.79
CA ALA A 41 -2.28 -12.59 1.22
C ALA A 41 -2.33 -11.72 2.51
N GLN A 42 -2.97 -10.56 2.46
CA GLN A 42 -3.08 -9.66 3.64
C GLN A 42 -3.68 -10.36 4.88
N GLN A 43 -4.69 -11.21 4.70
CA GLN A 43 -5.26 -12.02 5.78
C GLN A 43 -4.23 -12.96 6.40
N SER A 44 -3.44 -13.66 5.58
CA SER A 44 -2.39 -14.58 6.03
C SER A 44 -1.33 -13.86 6.85
N ASP A 45 -0.84 -12.70 6.39
CA ASP A 45 0.11 -11.86 7.13
C ASP A 45 -0.46 -11.36 8.47
N LEU A 46 -1.71 -10.87 8.49
CA LEU A 46 -2.37 -10.42 9.71
C LEU A 46 -2.54 -11.55 10.74
N VAL A 47 -2.94 -12.74 10.30
CA VAL A 47 -3.07 -13.92 11.16
C VAL A 47 -1.71 -14.40 11.65
N GLY A 48 -0.66 -14.37 10.81
CA GLY A 48 0.70 -14.74 11.20
C GLY A 48 1.28 -13.85 12.32
N ARG A 49 0.90 -12.57 12.34
CA ARG A 49 1.33 -11.61 13.37
C ARG A 49 0.50 -11.64 14.65
N ARG A 50 -0.64 -12.34 14.64
CA ARG A 50 -1.55 -12.42 15.79
C ARG A 50 -0.84 -13.10 16.96
N GLN A 51 -0.97 -12.54 18.16
CA GLN A 51 -0.61 -13.27 19.36
C GLN A 51 -1.68 -14.33 19.65
N GLU A 52 -1.27 -15.59 19.81
CA GLU A 52 -2.21 -16.66 20.16
C GLU A 52 -3.06 -16.30 21.40
N ALA A 53 -4.32 -16.75 21.39
CA ALA A 53 -5.31 -16.52 22.45
C ALA A 53 -5.76 -15.06 22.68
N THR A 54 -5.50 -14.13 21.74
CA THR A 54 -6.12 -12.79 21.76
C THR A 54 -7.43 -12.72 20.97
N GLY A 55 -8.27 -11.74 21.28
CA GLY A 55 -9.53 -11.44 20.58
C GLY A 55 -10.71 -12.34 20.94
N LEU A 56 -10.56 -13.19 21.98
CA LEU A 56 -11.63 -14.08 22.43
C LEU A 56 -12.85 -13.31 22.94
N TRP A 57 -12.63 -12.21 23.66
CA TRP A 57 -13.72 -11.36 24.15
C TRP A 57 -14.62 -10.83 23.03
N PHE A 58 -14.06 -10.61 21.83
CA PHE A 58 -14.79 -10.12 20.66
C PHE A 58 -15.63 -11.25 20.07
N LEU A 59 -15.04 -12.44 19.92
CA LEU A 59 -15.72 -13.63 19.38
C LEU A 59 -16.82 -14.16 20.32
N ASP A 60 -16.62 -14.06 21.63
CA ASP A 60 -17.56 -14.51 22.66
C ASP A 60 -18.67 -13.47 22.95
N SER A 61 -18.62 -12.31 22.31
CA SER A 61 -19.60 -11.24 22.54
C SER A 61 -21.01 -11.63 22.07
N PRO A 62 -22.07 -11.18 22.76
CA PRO A 62 -23.44 -11.39 22.30
C PRO A 62 -23.69 -10.85 20.89
N GLU A 63 -23.12 -9.68 20.57
CA GLU A 63 -23.30 -9.01 19.29
C GLU A 63 -22.68 -9.81 18.13
N PHE A 64 -21.47 -10.33 18.31
CA PHE A 64 -20.81 -11.16 17.31
C PHE A 64 -21.51 -12.51 17.16
N THR A 65 -21.83 -13.18 18.28
CA THR A 65 -22.48 -14.50 18.25
C THR A 65 -23.89 -14.44 17.65
N GLU A 66 -24.66 -13.37 17.92
CA GLU A 66 -25.95 -13.12 17.29
C GLU A 66 -25.79 -12.81 15.79
N TRP A 67 -24.80 -12.00 15.40
CA TRP A 67 -24.50 -11.75 14.00
C TRP A 67 -24.10 -13.03 13.24
N VAL A 68 -23.36 -13.96 13.86
CA VAL A 68 -23.01 -15.24 13.24
C VAL A 68 -24.22 -16.19 13.17
N GLY A 69 -24.95 -16.34 14.28
CA GLY A 69 -25.96 -17.38 14.46
C GLY A 69 -27.42 -16.97 14.21
N GLY A 70 -27.73 -15.68 14.14
CA GLY A 70 -29.10 -15.15 14.09
C GLY A 70 -29.93 -15.72 12.93
N LEU A 71 -31.25 -15.77 13.06
CA LEU A 71 -32.14 -16.17 11.97
C LEU A 71 -32.42 -14.97 11.06
N SER A 72 -32.30 -15.17 9.74
CA SER A 72 -32.72 -14.18 8.74
C SER A 72 -34.24 -14.23 8.61
N SER A 73 -34.96 -13.23 9.14
CA SER A 73 -36.41 -13.12 8.95
C SER A 73 -36.69 -12.53 7.56
N SER A 74 -36.97 -13.39 6.59
CA SER A 74 -37.16 -13.04 5.17
C SER A 74 -38.47 -12.31 4.83
N SER A 75 -39.19 -11.76 5.82
CA SER A 75 -40.54 -11.21 5.64
C SER A 75 -40.61 -9.68 5.67
N SER A 76 -39.49 -8.96 5.72
CA SER A 76 -39.45 -7.50 5.66
C SER A 76 -38.57 -7.02 4.49
N PRO A 77 -38.98 -6.00 3.73
CA PRO A 77 -38.19 -5.44 2.62
C PRO A 77 -36.97 -4.61 3.08
N SER A 78 -36.75 -4.47 4.38
CA SER A 78 -35.56 -3.82 4.97
C SER A 78 -34.62 -4.89 5.53
N PRO A 79 -33.28 -4.76 5.37
CA PRO A 79 -32.34 -5.70 5.96
C PRO A 79 -32.60 -5.80 7.47
N SER A 80 -32.68 -7.02 8.00
CA SER A 80 -32.87 -7.20 9.44
C SER A 80 -31.64 -6.63 10.16
N PRO A 81 -31.79 -5.91 11.29
CA PRO A 81 -30.66 -5.36 12.02
C PRO A 81 -29.61 -6.42 12.37
N SER A 82 -30.01 -7.69 12.51
CA SER A 82 -29.12 -8.84 12.76
C SER A 82 -28.20 -9.25 11.59
N GLN A 83 -28.34 -8.67 10.39
CA GLN A 83 -27.48 -8.99 9.24
C GLN A 83 -26.24 -8.10 9.14
N THR A 84 -26.17 -7.02 9.92
CA THR A 84 -25.04 -6.09 9.86
C THR A 84 -24.49 -5.83 11.25
N LEU A 85 -23.19 -6.02 11.44
CA LEU A 85 -22.48 -5.73 12.68
C LEU A 85 -21.50 -4.57 12.43
N PHE A 86 -21.69 -3.46 13.13
CA PHE A 86 -20.80 -2.32 13.07
C PHE A 86 -19.79 -2.37 14.22
N CYS A 87 -18.50 -2.24 13.91
CA CYS A 87 -17.41 -2.37 14.87
C CYS A 87 -16.57 -1.09 14.90
N PRO A 88 -17.06 0.00 15.53
CA PRO A 88 -16.30 1.23 15.63
C PRO A 88 -15.19 1.10 16.66
N GLY A 89 -14.17 1.95 16.58
CA GLY A 89 -13.13 1.99 17.59
C GLY A 89 -12.14 3.12 17.36
N ILE A 90 -11.48 3.53 18.44
CA ILE A 90 -10.47 4.59 18.38
C ILE A 90 -9.27 4.21 17.49
N PRO A 91 -8.50 5.18 17.00
CA PRO A 91 -7.22 4.93 16.34
C PRO A 91 -6.33 3.97 17.14
N GLY A 92 -5.67 3.00 16.49
CA GLY A 92 -4.74 2.09 17.17
C GLY A 92 -5.38 1.07 18.11
N ALA A 93 -6.72 0.99 18.22
CA ALA A 93 -7.42 0.03 19.08
C ALA A 93 -7.25 -1.45 18.69
N GLY A 94 -6.87 -1.73 17.44
CA GLY A 94 -6.75 -3.10 16.92
C GLY A 94 -7.91 -3.56 16.02
N LYS A 95 -8.63 -2.63 15.38
CA LYS A 95 -9.76 -2.92 14.46
C LYS A 95 -9.42 -3.94 13.37
N THR A 96 -8.34 -3.70 12.63
CA THR A 96 -7.84 -4.62 11.60
C THR A 96 -7.53 -6.01 12.15
N MET A 97 -6.97 -6.09 13.35
CA MET A 97 -6.71 -7.37 14.01
C MET A 97 -8.02 -8.08 14.41
N MET A 98 -9.03 -7.36 14.91
CA MET A 98 -10.35 -7.95 15.20
C MET A 98 -11.05 -8.42 13.92
N ALA A 99 -10.96 -7.67 12.82
CA ALA A 99 -11.46 -8.11 11.52
C ALA A 99 -10.79 -9.41 11.05
N ALA A 100 -9.46 -9.48 11.10
CA ALA A 100 -8.71 -10.68 10.72
C ALA A 100 -9.05 -11.88 11.61
N ILE A 101 -9.21 -11.67 12.92
CA ILE A 101 -9.63 -12.71 13.89
C ILE A 101 -11.05 -13.20 13.58
N ALA A 102 -11.97 -12.30 13.26
CA ALA A 102 -13.33 -12.67 12.85
C ALA A 102 -13.32 -13.52 11.57
N VAL A 103 -12.53 -13.12 10.56
CA VAL A 103 -12.38 -13.89 9.31
C VAL A 103 -11.81 -15.29 9.58
N ASP A 104 -10.72 -15.38 10.34
CA ASP A 104 -10.06 -16.64 10.71
C ASP A 104 -11.01 -17.57 11.49
N HIS A 105 -11.78 -17.00 12.43
CA HIS A 105 -12.81 -17.73 13.14
C HIS A 105 -13.90 -18.24 12.19
N LEU A 106 -14.44 -17.41 11.30
CA LEU A 106 -15.49 -17.81 10.36
C LEU A 106 -15.02 -18.91 9.40
N GLN A 107 -13.79 -18.81 8.91
CA GLN A 107 -13.19 -19.81 8.01
C GLN A 107 -12.94 -21.15 8.71
N SER A 108 -12.67 -21.15 10.02
CA SER A 108 -12.45 -22.37 10.79
C SER A 108 -13.74 -23.00 11.33
N THR A 109 -14.73 -22.20 11.72
CA THR A 109 -15.96 -22.71 12.37
C THR A 109 -17.13 -22.93 11.42
N VAL A 110 -17.22 -22.19 10.33
CA VAL A 110 -18.38 -22.21 9.42
C VAL A 110 -18.12 -23.00 8.13
N GLN A 111 -17.29 -24.06 8.20
CA GLN A 111 -16.93 -24.93 7.06
C GLN A 111 -18.08 -25.83 6.55
N ALA A 112 -19.30 -25.29 6.48
CA ALA A 112 -20.46 -25.95 5.92
C ALA A 112 -20.51 -25.78 4.39
N HIS A 113 -20.98 -26.82 3.71
CA HIS A 113 -21.26 -26.76 2.28
C HIS A 113 -22.31 -25.67 2.02
N GLY A 114 -21.98 -24.70 1.17
CA GLY A 114 -22.90 -23.60 0.84
C GLY A 114 -22.75 -22.34 1.69
N VAL A 115 -21.77 -22.25 2.60
CA VAL A 115 -21.38 -20.98 3.22
C VAL A 115 -20.18 -20.37 2.49
N GLY A 116 -20.19 -19.04 2.33
CA GLY A 116 -19.09 -18.23 1.80
C GLY A 116 -18.57 -17.27 2.87
N VAL A 117 -17.26 -17.09 2.93
CA VAL A 117 -16.60 -16.09 3.79
C VAL A 117 -15.68 -15.28 2.89
N VAL A 118 -15.91 -13.97 2.83
CA VAL A 118 -15.16 -13.03 2.01
C VAL A 118 -14.85 -11.78 2.81
N TYR A 119 -13.76 -11.12 2.43
CA TYR A 119 -13.27 -9.98 3.19
C TYR A 119 -12.56 -8.97 2.30
N ALA A 120 -12.55 -7.71 2.73
CA ALA A 120 -11.89 -6.62 2.05
C ALA A 120 -11.20 -5.71 3.08
N TYR A 121 -9.95 -5.37 2.80
CA TYR A 121 -9.14 -4.48 3.61
C TYR A 121 -9.01 -3.12 2.92
N CYS A 122 -9.79 -2.14 3.38
CA CYS A 122 -9.73 -0.77 2.84
C CYS A 122 -8.40 -0.12 3.24
N ASN A 123 -7.84 0.71 2.36
CA ASN A 123 -6.51 1.30 2.54
C ASN A 123 -6.45 2.71 1.97
N TYR A 124 -6.14 3.68 2.82
CA TYR A 124 -6.02 5.10 2.49
C TYR A 124 -5.03 5.35 1.35
N LYS A 125 -3.91 4.61 1.30
CA LYS A 125 -2.87 4.79 0.27
C LYS A 125 -3.28 4.26 -1.10
N GLY A 126 -4.32 3.41 -1.17
CA GLY A 126 -4.86 2.83 -2.40
C GLY A 126 -6.11 3.54 -2.94
N ARG A 127 -6.44 4.75 -2.45
CA ARG A 127 -7.70 5.46 -2.78
C ARG A 127 -7.97 5.62 -4.28
N ALA A 128 -6.93 5.76 -5.10
CA ALA A 128 -7.08 5.89 -6.55
C ALA A 128 -7.64 4.60 -7.19
N ASP A 129 -7.30 3.44 -6.63
CA ASP A 129 -7.68 2.12 -7.15
C ASP A 129 -8.90 1.54 -6.42
N GLN A 130 -9.20 2.00 -5.20
CA GLN A 130 -10.32 1.54 -4.38
C GLN A 130 -11.63 2.24 -4.74
N THR A 131 -12.28 1.73 -5.78
CA THR A 131 -13.66 2.08 -6.16
C THR A 131 -14.66 1.03 -5.67
N ALA A 132 -15.96 1.36 -5.60
CA ALA A 132 -16.99 0.37 -5.25
C ALA A 132 -17.00 -0.81 -6.23
N SER A 133 -16.72 -0.55 -7.51
CA SER A 133 -16.54 -1.57 -8.54
C SER A 133 -15.38 -2.52 -8.22
N SER A 134 -14.20 -1.99 -7.88
CA SER A 134 -13.02 -2.81 -7.55
C SER A 134 -13.23 -3.69 -6.30
N LEU A 135 -13.90 -3.17 -5.27
CA LEU A 135 -14.16 -3.87 -4.02
C LEU A 135 -15.20 -4.99 -4.20
N LEU A 136 -16.29 -4.71 -4.93
CA LEU A 136 -17.28 -5.74 -5.28
C LEU A 136 -16.70 -6.80 -6.23
N ALA A 137 -15.81 -6.41 -7.15
CA ALA A 137 -15.09 -7.34 -8.01
C ALA A 137 -14.16 -8.27 -7.20
N ALA A 138 -13.47 -7.74 -6.18
CA ALA A 138 -12.64 -8.53 -5.27
C ALA A 138 -13.47 -9.49 -4.41
N ILE A 139 -14.66 -9.07 -3.95
CA ILE A 139 -15.62 -9.94 -3.26
C ILE A 139 -16.10 -11.06 -4.19
N LEU A 140 -16.47 -10.71 -5.42
CA LEU A 140 -16.90 -11.68 -6.44
C LEU A 140 -15.79 -12.70 -6.73
N LYS A 141 -14.55 -12.25 -6.93
CA LYS A 141 -13.36 -13.09 -7.12
C LYS A 141 -13.26 -14.14 -6.00
N GLN A 142 -13.30 -13.72 -4.74
CA GLN A 142 -13.16 -14.65 -3.60
C GLN A 142 -14.28 -15.70 -3.54
N LEU A 143 -15.52 -15.34 -3.87
CA LEU A 143 -16.65 -16.29 -3.87
C LEU A 143 -16.53 -17.38 -4.93
N VAL A 144 -15.84 -17.12 -6.05
CA VAL A 144 -15.79 -18.06 -7.18
C VAL A 144 -14.42 -18.72 -7.36
N GLN A 145 -13.35 -18.14 -6.81
CA GLN A 145 -11.97 -18.63 -6.95
C GLN A 145 -11.78 -20.06 -6.44
N GLY A 146 -12.50 -20.44 -5.37
CA GLY A 146 -12.51 -21.81 -4.83
C GLY A 146 -13.61 -22.70 -5.40
N ARG A 147 -14.50 -22.18 -6.26
CA ARG A 147 -15.69 -22.88 -6.78
C ARG A 147 -15.94 -22.57 -8.26
N PRO A 148 -15.17 -23.18 -9.18
CA PRO A 148 -15.33 -22.96 -10.62
C PRO A 148 -16.73 -23.26 -11.16
N SER A 149 -17.50 -24.13 -10.49
CA SER A 149 -18.85 -24.53 -10.90
C SER A 149 -19.90 -23.42 -10.85
N ILE A 150 -19.68 -22.38 -10.04
CA ILE A 150 -20.59 -21.23 -9.91
C ILE A 150 -20.06 -19.97 -10.60
N ALA A 151 -18.89 -20.06 -11.25
CA ALA A 151 -18.21 -18.94 -11.90
C ALA A 151 -18.75 -18.62 -13.31
N GLU A 152 -19.77 -19.33 -13.79
CA GLU A 152 -20.32 -19.16 -15.14
C GLU A 152 -20.73 -17.71 -15.51
N PRO A 153 -21.38 -16.94 -14.62
CA PRO A 153 -21.67 -15.53 -14.91
C PRO A 153 -20.41 -14.70 -15.19
N LEU A 154 -19.30 -15.03 -14.53
CA LEU A 154 -18.02 -14.36 -14.70
C LEU A 154 -17.33 -14.79 -16.00
N TYR A 155 -17.40 -16.08 -16.38
CA TYR A 155 -16.85 -16.55 -17.66
C TYR A 155 -17.55 -15.94 -18.86
N SER A 156 -18.89 -15.89 -18.81
CA SER A 156 -19.70 -15.26 -19.85
C SER A 156 -19.37 -13.76 -19.98
N MET A 157 -19.19 -13.07 -18.85
CA MET A 157 -18.77 -11.67 -18.82
C MET A 157 -17.36 -11.48 -19.39
N HIS A 158 -16.39 -12.28 -18.96
CA HIS A 158 -15.01 -12.22 -19.45
C HIS A 158 -14.93 -12.38 -20.97
N ASN A 159 -15.58 -13.40 -21.53
CA ASN A 159 -15.51 -13.67 -22.98
C ASN A 159 -16.00 -12.48 -23.81
N ARG A 160 -17.06 -11.78 -23.36
CA ARG A 160 -17.60 -10.60 -24.04
C ARG A 160 -16.62 -9.43 -24.00
N HIS A 161 -16.09 -9.11 -22.83
CA HIS A 161 -15.12 -8.02 -22.67
C HIS A 161 -13.76 -8.30 -23.31
N GLU A 162 -13.36 -9.57 -23.40
CA GLU A 162 -12.13 -9.99 -24.10
C GLU A 162 -12.22 -9.71 -25.62
N ILE A 163 -13.39 -9.89 -26.22
CA ILE A 163 -13.67 -9.57 -27.62
C ILE A 163 -13.76 -8.05 -27.83
N GLU A 164 -14.51 -7.37 -26.98
CA GLU A 164 -14.78 -5.93 -27.09
C GLU A 164 -13.60 -5.04 -26.64
N LYS A 165 -12.60 -5.62 -25.96
CA LYS A 165 -11.45 -4.91 -25.35
C LYS A 165 -11.89 -3.84 -24.35
N THR A 166 -12.91 -4.15 -23.55
CA THR A 166 -13.48 -3.27 -22.52
C THR A 166 -13.36 -3.88 -21.11
N ARG A 167 -13.79 -3.13 -20.09
CA ARG A 167 -13.89 -3.60 -18.69
C ARG A 167 -15.36 -3.66 -18.25
N PRO A 168 -15.71 -4.55 -17.31
CA PRO A 168 -17.08 -4.63 -16.81
C PRO A 168 -17.44 -3.39 -16.00
N SER A 169 -18.67 -2.94 -16.20
CA SER A 169 -19.26 -1.88 -15.39
C SER A 169 -19.64 -2.38 -13.99
N LEU A 170 -19.87 -1.44 -13.07
CA LEU A 170 -20.34 -1.75 -11.72
C LEU A 170 -21.63 -2.59 -11.72
N GLU A 171 -22.59 -2.26 -12.59
CA GLU A 171 -23.87 -2.98 -12.66
C GLU A 171 -23.70 -4.42 -13.18
N GLU A 172 -22.77 -4.65 -14.10
CA GLU A 172 -22.45 -5.99 -14.57
C GLU A 172 -21.82 -6.85 -13.46
N ILE A 173 -20.87 -6.27 -12.71
CA ILE A 173 -20.25 -6.93 -11.55
C ILE A 173 -21.31 -7.26 -10.51
N LEU A 174 -22.20 -6.31 -10.20
CA LEU A 174 -23.30 -6.51 -9.27
C LEU A 174 -24.26 -7.62 -9.72
N GLY A 175 -24.59 -7.66 -11.02
CA GLY A 175 -25.44 -8.71 -11.59
C GLY A 175 -24.82 -10.09 -11.48
N ALA A 176 -23.52 -10.22 -11.77
CA ALA A 176 -22.79 -11.48 -11.58
C ALA A 176 -22.71 -11.88 -10.10
N LEU A 177 -22.42 -10.92 -9.20
CA LEU A 177 -22.40 -11.15 -7.77
C LEU A 177 -23.74 -11.67 -7.26
N GLN A 178 -24.85 -11.05 -7.65
CA GLN A 178 -26.20 -11.51 -7.30
C GLN A 178 -26.44 -12.95 -7.77
N SER A 179 -26.06 -13.28 -9.00
CA SER A 179 -26.20 -14.64 -9.53
C SER A 179 -25.39 -15.67 -8.73
N VAL A 180 -24.13 -15.35 -8.43
CA VAL A 180 -23.24 -16.21 -7.62
C VAL A 180 -23.81 -16.43 -6.22
N LEU A 181 -24.30 -15.38 -5.57
CA LEU A 181 -24.84 -15.45 -4.21
C LEU A 181 -26.07 -16.35 -4.07
N THR A 182 -26.85 -16.56 -5.12
CA THR A 182 -27.99 -17.50 -5.08
C THR A 182 -27.59 -18.96 -4.86
N HIS A 183 -26.32 -19.29 -5.10
CA HIS A 183 -25.76 -20.63 -4.88
C HIS A 183 -25.23 -20.83 -3.46
N TYR A 184 -25.26 -19.79 -2.63
CA TYR A 184 -24.85 -19.84 -1.23
C TYR A 184 -26.08 -19.80 -0.32
N GLN A 185 -26.08 -20.62 0.73
CA GLN A 185 -27.07 -20.53 1.80
C GLN A 185 -26.85 -19.27 2.64
N ARG A 186 -25.59 -18.91 2.86
CA ARG A 186 -25.19 -17.71 3.62
C ARG A 186 -23.81 -17.25 3.17
N VAL A 187 -23.60 -15.93 3.14
CA VAL A 187 -22.28 -15.34 2.88
C VAL A 187 -21.96 -14.30 3.93
N TYR A 188 -20.80 -14.42 4.56
CA TYR A 188 -20.24 -13.42 5.46
C TYR A 188 -19.26 -12.53 4.70
N VAL A 189 -19.44 -11.21 4.81
CA VAL A 189 -18.62 -10.18 4.20
C VAL A 189 -18.01 -9.34 5.31
N VAL A 190 -16.70 -9.38 5.49
CA VAL A 190 -15.98 -8.56 6.47
C VAL A 190 -15.26 -7.42 5.76
N ILE A 191 -15.58 -6.18 6.10
CA ILE A 191 -14.93 -4.99 5.52
C ILE A 191 -14.15 -4.28 6.62
N ASP A 192 -12.84 -4.28 6.52
CA ASP A 192 -11.97 -3.58 7.47
C ASP A 192 -11.72 -2.14 7.03
N ALA A 193 -11.67 -1.23 8.00
CA ALA A 193 -11.26 0.17 7.86
C ALA A 193 -12.09 0.97 6.84
N LEU A 194 -13.43 0.88 6.91
CA LEU A 194 -14.33 1.56 5.98
C LEU A 194 -14.12 3.09 5.91
N ASP A 195 -13.60 3.71 6.98
CA ASP A 195 -13.24 5.13 7.01
C ASP A 195 -12.07 5.50 6.08
N GLU A 196 -11.30 4.54 5.60
CA GLU A 196 -10.18 4.80 4.70
C GLU A 196 -10.63 4.99 3.24
N CYS A 197 -11.83 4.51 2.90
CA CYS A 197 -12.49 4.80 1.63
C CYS A 197 -12.95 6.26 1.54
N VAL A 198 -12.95 6.79 0.31
CA VAL A 198 -13.57 8.09 0.02
C VAL A 198 -15.09 8.00 0.24
N HIS A 199 -15.71 9.11 0.66
CA HIS A 199 -17.13 9.19 1.00
C HIS A 199 -18.04 8.56 -0.07
N ASP A 200 -17.93 8.99 -1.33
CA ASP A 200 -18.79 8.51 -2.42
C ASP A 200 -18.63 7.01 -2.68
N VAL A 201 -17.41 6.49 -2.57
CA VAL A 201 -17.11 5.06 -2.73
C VAL A 201 -17.77 4.24 -1.62
N ARG A 202 -17.69 4.73 -0.37
CA ARG A 202 -18.29 4.08 0.80
C ARG A 202 -19.80 3.99 0.67
N ASP A 203 -20.45 5.09 0.31
CA ASP A 203 -21.90 5.17 0.19
C ASP A 203 -22.42 4.27 -0.94
N GLU A 204 -21.74 4.27 -2.08
CA GLU A 204 -22.07 3.40 -3.20
C GLU A 204 -21.92 1.91 -2.82
N LEU A 205 -20.79 1.53 -2.19
CA LEU A 205 -20.54 0.16 -1.75
C LEU A 205 -21.60 -0.34 -0.77
N LEU A 206 -21.87 0.43 0.29
CA LEU A 206 -22.87 0.06 1.30
C LEU A 206 -24.28 0.01 0.70
N GLY A 207 -24.62 0.92 -0.22
CA GLY A 207 -25.87 0.89 -0.96
C GLY A 207 -26.04 -0.41 -1.75
N LYS A 208 -25.01 -0.85 -2.48
CA LYS A 208 -25.03 -2.11 -3.23
C LYS A 208 -25.09 -3.35 -2.33
N LEU A 209 -24.35 -3.36 -1.22
CA LEU A 209 -24.38 -4.47 -0.26
C LEU A 209 -25.77 -4.60 0.40
N ARG A 210 -26.38 -3.49 0.84
CA ARG A 210 -27.76 -3.49 1.38
C ARG A 210 -28.76 -4.01 0.36
N HIS A 211 -28.60 -3.63 -0.91
CA HIS A 211 -29.44 -4.14 -1.99
C HIS A 211 -29.34 -5.67 -2.12
N VAL A 212 -28.13 -6.22 -1.98
CA VAL A 212 -27.91 -7.67 -2.01
C VAL A 212 -28.46 -8.37 -0.75
N GLN A 213 -28.32 -7.77 0.44
CA GLN A 213 -28.87 -8.29 1.70
C GLN A 213 -30.41 -8.42 1.65
N SER A 214 -31.10 -7.57 0.88
CA SER A 214 -32.56 -7.67 0.72
C SER A 214 -33.04 -8.91 -0.05
N LYS A 215 -32.14 -9.59 -0.78
CA LYS A 215 -32.45 -10.72 -1.66
C LYS A 215 -31.83 -12.05 -1.22
N THR A 216 -30.76 -11.99 -0.45
CA THR A 216 -29.92 -13.14 -0.09
C THR A 216 -29.44 -13.02 1.36
N ASP A 217 -29.09 -14.13 2.02
CA ASP A 217 -28.57 -14.10 3.39
C ASP A 217 -27.08 -13.70 3.40
N VAL A 218 -26.83 -12.43 3.08
CA VAL A 218 -25.52 -11.79 3.19
C VAL A 218 -25.43 -11.08 4.53
N ARG A 219 -24.34 -11.34 5.26
CA ARG A 219 -24.05 -10.72 6.55
C ARG A 219 -22.80 -9.89 6.46
N VAL A 220 -22.92 -8.62 6.81
CA VAL A 220 -21.83 -7.65 6.70
C VAL A 220 -21.31 -7.34 8.09
N MET A 221 -20.02 -7.49 8.30
CA MET A 221 -19.31 -6.90 9.44
C MET A 221 -18.43 -5.79 8.91
N THR A 222 -18.40 -4.65 9.59
CA THR A 222 -17.56 -3.54 9.16
C THR A 222 -16.85 -2.89 10.33
N THR A 223 -15.55 -2.68 10.22
CA THR A 223 -14.78 -1.88 11.19
C THR A 223 -14.62 -0.45 10.71
N SER A 224 -14.64 0.51 11.65
CA SER A 224 -14.37 1.92 11.32
C SER A 224 -13.94 2.76 12.53
N ARG A 225 -13.47 3.99 12.30
CA ARG A 225 -13.37 5.03 13.34
C ARG A 225 -14.75 5.60 13.68
N PHE A 226 -14.82 6.31 14.81
CA PHE A 226 -15.97 7.13 15.20
C PHE A 226 -16.09 8.40 14.33
N ILE A 227 -16.40 8.22 13.05
CA ILE A 227 -16.71 9.33 12.13
C ILE A 227 -18.23 9.53 12.12
N PRO A 228 -18.73 10.73 12.45
CA PRO A 228 -20.17 11.00 12.56
C PRO A 228 -20.99 10.48 11.37
N ASP A 229 -20.58 10.81 10.15
CA ASP A 229 -21.27 10.39 8.92
C ASP A 229 -21.34 8.87 8.75
N ILE A 230 -20.31 8.14 9.20
CA ILE A 230 -20.31 6.67 9.15
C ILE A 230 -21.24 6.12 10.23
N VAL A 231 -21.09 6.59 11.46
CA VAL A 231 -21.88 6.13 12.61
C VAL A 231 -23.38 6.32 12.34
N GLU A 232 -23.77 7.44 11.73
CA GLU A 232 -25.16 7.71 11.35
C GLU A 232 -25.69 6.68 10.34
N GLN A 233 -24.87 6.22 9.39
CA GLN A 233 -25.27 5.19 8.41
C GLN A 233 -25.56 3.82 9.05
N PHE A 234 -24.97 3.52 10.21
CA PHE A 234 -25.18 2.27 10.96
C PHE A 234 -26.16 2.42 12.14
N SER A 235 -26.84 3.56 12.25
CA SER A 235 -27.82 3.81 13.31
C SER A 235 -28.91 2.73 13.36
N GLY A 236 -29.10 2.12 14.53
CA GLY A 236 -30.07 1.05 14.76
C GLY A 236 -29.58 -0.37 14.43
N MET A 237 -28.31 -0.54 14.02
CA MET A 237 -27.66 -1.84 13.86
C MET A 237 -26.88 -2.22 15.14
N PRO A 238 -26.64 -3.51 15.41
CA PRO A 238 -25.73 -3.96 16.46
C PRO A 238 -24.35 -3.31 16.34
N GLU A 239 -23.86 -2.77 17.45
CA GLU A 239 -22.56 -2.11 17.54
C GLU A 239 -21.68 -2.85 18.56
N LEU A 240 -20.46 -3.22 18.15
CA LEU A 240 -19.47 -3.83 19.02
C LEU A 240 -18.18 -3.02 18.97
N GLU A 241 -17.97 -2.20 19.99
CA GLU A 241 -16.81 -1.31 20.02
C GLU A 241 -15.49 -2.11 20.16
N VAL A 242 -14.56 -1.85 19.24
CA VAL A 242 -13.19 -2.35 19.30
C VAL A 242 -12.35 -1.46 20.19
N ARG A 243 -11.92 -2.01 21.33
CA ARG A 243 -10.95 -1.42 22.25
C ARG A 243 -9.91 -2.44 22.67
N ALA A 244 -8.73 -1.97 23.08
CA ALA A 244 -7.70 -2.81 23.68
C ALA A 244 -8.20 -3.44 24.98
N ASN A 245 -8.43 -4.76 24.96
CA ASN A 245 -8.85 -5.51 26.13
C ASN A 245 -7.65 -5.81 27.05
N ALA A 246 -7.85 -5.67 28.37
CA ALA A 246 -6.80 -5.94 29.36
C ALA A 246 -6.21 -7.35 29.26
N ALA A 247 -7.03 -8.38 28.98
CA ALA A 247 -6.55 -9.74 28.81
C ALA A 247 -5.68 -9.89 27.56
N ASP A 248 -6.10 -9.31 26.44
CA ASP A 248 -5.34 -9.34 25.18
C ASP A 248 -4.00 -8.62 25.31
N VAL A 249 -3.99 -7.44 25.96
CA VAL A 249 -2.75 -6.69 26.21
C VAL A 249 -1.79 -7.51 27.09
N LYS A 250 -2.28 -8.18 28.13
CA LYS A 250 -1.45 -9.08 28.95
C LYS A 250 -0.88 -10.22 28.13
N GLN A 251 -1.70 -10.89 27.32
CA GLN A 251 -1.25 -11.99 26.46
C GLN A 251 -0.19 -11.52 25.46
N TYR A 252 -0.37 -10.34 24.89
CA TYR A 252 0.62 -9.71 24.03
C TYR A 252 1.96 -9.49 24.76
N VAL A 253 1.94 -8.84 25.94
CA VAL A 253 3.17 -8.61 26.74
C VAL A 253 3.85 -9.94 27.11
N VAL A 254 3.08 -10.97 27.45
CA VAL A 254 3.60 -12.32 27.72
C VAL A 254 4.30 -12.87 26.47
N GLY A 255 3.68 -12.80 25.30
CA GLY A 255 4.27 -13.21 24.02
C GLY A 255 5.60 -12.50 23.71
N GLN A 256 5.71 -11.22 24.09
CA GLN A 256 6.92 -10.42 23.88
C GLN A 256 8.02 -10.64 24.94
N THR A 257 7.77 -11.44 25.99
CA THR A 257 8.72 -11.61 27.11
C THR A 257 10.09 -12.09 26.67
N ARG A 258 10.18 -12.90 25.60
CA ARG A 258 11.46 -13.39 25.06
C ARG A 258 12.36 -12.28 24.50
N ARG A 259 11.77 -11.18 24.00
CA ARG A 259 12.49 -10.00 23.48
C ARG A 259 12.92 -9.04 24.58
N LEU A 260 12.20 -9.04 25.71
CA LEU A 260 12.48 -8.15 26.84
C LEU A 260 13.81 -8.48 27.55
N PRO A 261 14.45 -7.52 28.23
CA PRO A 261 15.70 -7.73 28.95
C PRO A 261 15.67 -8.90 29.95
N ARG A 262 16.83 -9.56 30.14
CA ARG A 262 16.97 -10.72 31.05
C ARG A 262 16.52 -10.43 32.49
N CYS A 263 16.59 -9.17 32.95
CA CYS A 263 16.12 -8.80 34.28
C CYS A 263 14.59 -8.90 34.43
N ILE A 264 13.83 -8.77 33.33
CA ILE A 264 12.38 -9.01 33.27
C ILE A 264 12.14 -10.51 33.06
N GLN A 265 12.84 -11.16 32.10
CA GLN A 265 12.65 -12.59 31.81
C GLN A 265 12.80 -13.50 33.04
N ARG A 266 13.70 -13.16 33.96
CA ARG A 266 14.03 -13.99 35.14
C ARG A 266 13.21 -13.67 36.38
N ASP A 267 12.38 -12.63 36.37
CA ASP A 267 11.65 -12.15 37.55
C ASP A 267 10.15 -12.08 37.28
N SER A 268 9.42 -13.09 37.73
CA SER A 268 7.97 -13.18 37.54
C SER A 268 7.20 -12.03 38.20
N LYS A 269 7.70 -11.45 39.29
CA LYS A 269 7.04 -10.27 39.91
C LYS A 269 7.21 -9.04 39.04
N LEU A 270 8.39 -8.87 38.44
CA LEU A 270 8.64 -7.77 37.51
C LEU A 270 7.84 -7.95 36.21
N GLN A 271 7.66 -9.18 35.71
CA GLN A 271 6.79 -9.46 34.57
C GLN A 271 5.33 -9.08 34.84
N GLN A 272 4.80 -9.45 36.00
CA GLN A 272 3.45 -9.07 36.41
C GLN A 272 3.31 -7.55 36.51
N LEU A 273 4.29 -6.87 37.11
CA LEU A 273 4.30 -5.41 37.18
C LEU A 273 4.30 -4.76 35.78
N VAL A 274 5.13 -5.25 34.86
CA VAL A 274 5.17 -4.76 33.47
C VAL A 274 3.81 -4.94 32.80
N GLN A 275 3.20 -6.12 32.94
CA GLN A 275 1.87 -6.40 32.39
C GLN A 275 0.81 -5.45 32.95
N ASP A 276 0.76 -5.27 34.27
CA ASP A 276 -0.25 -4.44 34.92
C ASP A 276 -0.10 -2.95 34.61
N GLU A 277 1.13 -2.43 34.57
CA GLU A 277 1.37 -1.02 34.24
C GLU A 277 1.12 -0.71 32.76
N ILE A 278 1.47 -1.61 31.84
CA ILE A 278 1.17 -1.43 30.41
C ILE A 278 -0.35 -1.45 30.19
N VAL A 279 -1.08 -2.37 30.83
CA VAL A 279 -2.56 -2.41 30.73
C VAL A 279 -3.19 -1.10 31.18
N LYS A 280 -2.68 -0.47 32.25
CA LYS A 280 -3.17 0.82 32.73
C LYS A 280 -2.86 1.96 31.77
N ALA A 281 -1.72 1.93 31.09
CA ALA A 281 -1.25 3.00 30.21
C ALA A 281 -1.92 3.00 28.83
N VAL A 282 -2.47 1.87 28.38
CA VAL A 282 -2.95 1.65 27.01
C VAL A 282 -4.26 2.38 26.68
N ASP A 283 -5.09 2.74 27.66
CA ASP A 283 -6.37 3.48 27.52
C ASP A 283 -7.19 3.14 26.26
N GLY A 284 -7.36 1.85 25.98
CA GLY A 284 -8.12 1.36 24.83
C GLY A 284 -7.38 1.36 23.47
N MET A 285 -6.17 1.93 23.38
CA MET A 285 -5.33 1.99 22.17
C MET A 285 -4.21 0.95 22.20
N PHE A 286 -4.43 -0.22 21.60
CA PHE A 286 -3.48 -1.34 21.62
C PHE A 286 -2.08 -0.99 21.08
N LEU A 287 -1.98 -0.02 20.16
CA LEU A 287 -0.70 0.49 19.66
C LEU A 287 0.24 0.96 20.78
N LEU A 288 -0.31 1.58 21.85
CA LEU A 288 0.49 2.00 23.01
C LEU A 288 1.16 0.81 23.70
N ALA A 289 0.50 -0.35 23.74
CA ALA A 289 1.05 -1.54 24.37
C ALA A 289 2.36 -1.94 23.67
N ARG A 290 2.37 -1.90 22.34
CA ARG A 290 3.56 -2.16 21.53
C ARG A 290 4.65 -1.14 21.78
N LEU A 291 4.34 0.16 21.70
CA LEU A 291 5.32 1.22 21.92
C LEU A 291 5.93 1.16 23.33
N HIS A 292 5.12 0.87 24.34
CA HIS A 292 5.60 0.71 25.71
C HIS A 292 6.46 -0.55 25.89
N VAL A 293 6.10 -1.69 25.29
CA VAL A 293 6.98 -2.89 25.27
C VAL A 293 8.32 -2.57 24.62
N ASP A 294 8.31 -1.91 23.45
CA ASP A 294 9.53 -1.58 22.72
C ASP A 294 10.40 -0.57 23.51
N SER A 295 9.80 0.33 24.28
CA SER A 295 10.52 1.27 25.17
C SER A 295 11.28 0.58 26.33
N LEU A 296 10.97 -0.68 26.63
CA LEU A 296 11.63 -1.46 27.67
C LEU A 296 12.84 -2.26 27.16
N LEU A 297 13.03 -2.36 25.84
CA LEU A 297 14.05 -3.24 25.23
C LEU A 297 15.48 -2.87 25.62
N ASP A 298 15.75 -1.58 25.86
CA ASP A 298 17.08 -1.06 26.24
C ASP A 298 17.28 -0.96 27.78
N LYS A 299 16.27 -1.34 28.58
CA LYS A 299 16.31 -1.22 30.05
C LYS A 299 16.92 -2.46 30.70
N ASP A 300 18.25 -2.52 30.71
CA ASP A 300 19.07 -3.62 31.22
C ASP A 300 18.96 -3.95 32.74
N THR A 301 18.38 -3.07 33.54
CA THR A 301 18.30 -3.22 35.01
C THR A 301 16.89 -3.03 35.54
N LYS A 302 16.55 -3.74 36.62
CA LYS A 302 15.24 -3.63 37.29
C LYS A 302 14.90 -2.19 37.70
N LYS A 303 15.90 -1.38 38.06
CA LYS A 303 15.72 0.03 38.42
C LYS A 303 15.29 0.87 37.20
N LYS A 304 15.98 0.71 36.06
CA LYS A 304 15.62 1.40 34.81
C LYS A 304 14.23 0.98 34.33
N VAL A 305 13.88 -0.31 34.42
CA VAL A 305 12.54 -0.82 34.08
C VAL A 305 11.47 -0.15 34.95
N ARG A 306 11.61 -0.16 36.28
CA ARG A 306 10.63 0.47 37.17
C ARG A 306 10.49 1.97 36.92
N SER A 307 11.60 2.66 36.71
CA SER A 307 11.58 4.08 36.36
C SER A 307 10.80 4.33 35.07
N ALA A 308 11.01 3.51 34.04
CA ALA A 308 10.28 3.63 32.77
C ALA A 308 8.77 3.40 32.98
N LEU A 309 8.39 2.38 33.76
CA LEU A 309 6.98 2.10 34.08
C LEU A 309 6.32 3.25 34.85
N ASP A 310 7.01 3.87 35.81
CA ASP A 310 6.49 5.01 36.59
C ASP A 310 6.19 6.24 35.72
N HIS A 311 6.85 6.38 34.57
CA HIS A 311 6.61 7.46 33.61
C HIS A 311 5.41 7.20 32.70
N LEU A 312 5.05 5.93 32.46
CA LEU A 312 3.92 5.57 31.59
C LEU A 312 2.58 6.14 32.09
N SER A 313 2.39 6.21 33.40
CA SER A 313 1.12 6.59 34.03
C SER A 313 0.95 8.09 34.28
N ARG A 314 1.91 8.93 33.86
CA ARG A 314 1.97 10.36 34.23
C ARG A 314 1.69 11.33 33.08
N GLY A 315 1.56 10.81 31.86
CA GLY A 315 1.42 11.62 30.66
C GLY A 315 0.02 12.21 30.48
N THR A 316 -0.04 13.42 29.92
CA THR A 316 -1.32 14.04 29.48
C THR A 316 -1.68 13.66 28.05
N ASP A 317 -0.70 13.21 27.26
CA ASP A 317 -0.87 12.65 25.92
C ASP A 317 0.03 11.41 25.76
N PRO A 318 -0.44 10.23 26.22
CA PRO A 318 0.37 9.01 26.24
C PRO A 318 0.90 8.60 24.86
N LEU A 319 0.16 8.91 23.79
CA LEU A 319 0.56 8.56 22.43
C LEU A 319 1.70 9.43 21.93
N ARG A 320 1.59 10.75 22.09
CA ARG A 320 2.66 11.67 21.70
C ARG A 320 3.94 11.40 22.49
N GLU A 321 3.84 11.19 23.81
CA GLU A 321 4.99 10.86 24.65
C GLU A 321 5.65 9.53 24.25
N ALA A 322 4.86 8.53 23.87
CA ALA A 322 5.39 7.25 23.39
C ALA A 322 6.15 7.41 22.06
N TYR A 323 5.66 8.28 21.16
CA TYR A 323 6.34 8.61 19.91
C TYR A 323 7.60 9.47 20.13
N ASP A 324 7.54 10.51 20.96
CA ASP A 324 8.69 11.33 21.32
C ASP A 324 9.81 10.45 21.89
N GLY A 325 9.47 9.54 22.82
CA GLY A 325 10.43 8.57 23.35
C GLY A 325 10.96 7.59 22.31
N ALA A 326 10.20 7.27 21.25
CA ALA A 326 10.69 6.46 20.14
C ALA A 326 11.70 7.22 19.27
N ILE A 327 11.45 8.50 18.99
CA ILE A 327 12.38 9.37 18.29
C ILE A 327 13.68 9.54 19.08
N GLU A 328 13.61 9.80 20.39
CA GLU A 328 14.80 9.86 21.26
C GLU A 328 15.65 8.57 21.20
N ARG A 329 15.00 7.41 21.11
CA ARG A 329 15.70 6.12 20.94
C ARG A 329 16.34 5.97 19.56
N ILE A 330 15.74 6.55 18.52
CA ILE A 330 16.32 6.56 17.16
C ILE A 330 17.56 7.46 17.14
N GLU A 331 17.48 8.64 17.74
CA GLU A 331 18.59 9.60 17.80
C GLU A 331 19.72 9.14 18.72
N GLY A 332 19.40 8.41 19.79
CA GLY A 332 20.37 7.88 20.76
C GLY A 332 21.20 6.69 20.24
N GLN A 333 21.03 6.28 18.98
CA GLN A 333 21.78 5.17 18.41
C GLN A 333 23.23 5.53 18.10
N LEU A 334 24.11 4.52 18.04
CA LEU A 334 25.52 4.73 17.75
C LEU A 334 25.70 5.39 16.37
N PRO A 335 26.55 6.43 16.24
CA PRO A 335 26.75 7.18 14.99
C PRO A 335 27.11 6.30 13.78
N GLY A 336 27.81 5.18 14.00
CA GLY A 336 28.18 4.22 12.95
C GLY A 336 27.00 3.53 12.28
N ARG A 337 25.85 3.36 12.97
CA ARG A 337 24.63 2.80 12.37
C ARG A 337 23.91 3.83 11.49
N ALA A 338 23.89 5.09 11.92
CA ALA A 338 23.35 6.19 11.11
C ALA A 338 24.23 6.51 9.89
N ALA A 339 25.55 6.31 9.98
CA ALA A 339 26.51 6.60 8.92
C ALA A 339 26.58 5.53 7.81
N ARG A 340 26.11 4.30 8.06
CA ARG A 340 26.12 3.20 7.06
C ARG A 340 25.34 3.51 5.78
N ALA A 341 24.43 4.48 5.82
CA ALA A 341 23.66 4.92 4.65
C ALA A 341 24.38 5.95 3.76
N LYS A 342 25.59 6.44 4.13
CA LYS A 342 26.23 7.62 3.52
C LYS A 342 27.66 7.35 3.05
N SER A 343 27.86 6.51 2.04
CA SER A 343 29.08 6.58 1.18
C SER A 343 28.78 7.48 -0.03
N ARG A 344 29.23 8.74 0.02
CA ARG A 344 28.99 9.73 -1.06
C ARG A 344 29.94 9.61 -2.26
N ASP A 345 30.94 8.74 -2.19
CA ASP A 345 32.06 8.65 -3.15
C ASP A 345 32.12 7.33 -3.93
N GLU A 346 31.07 6.51 -3.89
CA GLU A 346 31.06 5.22 -4.58
C GLU A 346 30.34 5.32 -5.94
N SER A 347 30.96 4.77 -6.99
CA SER A 347 30.40 4.74 -8.35
C SER A 347 29.34 3.65 -8.55
N GLU A 348 29.14 2.81 -7.54
CA GLU A 348 28.24 1.66 -7.49
C GLU A 348 27.73 1.49 -6.04
N LEU A 349 26.64 0.74 -5.83
CA LEU A 349 26.19 0.41 -4.48
C LEU A 349 27.04 -0.73 -3.93
N ASP A 350 27.55 -0.57 -2.71
CA ASP A 350 28.16 -1.66 -1.96
C ASP A 350 27.08 -2.58 -1.36
N GLU A 351 26.92 -3.76 -1.95
CA GLU A 351 25.97 -4.78 -1.48
C GLU A 351 26.29 -5.27 -0.06
N ASP A 352 27.56 -5.21 0.37
CA ASP A 352 27.99 -5.63 1.71
C ASP A 352 27.58 -4.62 2.80
N ASN A 353 27.18 -3.40 2.41
CA ASN A 353 26.71 -2.36 3.33
C ASN A 353 25.17 -2.29 3.43
N ILE A 354 24.43 -3.13 2.71
CA ILE A 354 22.96 -3.16 2.81
C ILE A 354 22.58 -3.84 4.14
N PRO A 355 21.94 -3.13 5.09
CA PRO A 355 21.51 -3.74 6.35
C PRO A 355 20.40 -4.75 6.09
N ASP A 356 20.36 -5.80 6.91
CA ASP A 356 19.25 -6.73 6.88
C ASP A 356 17.94 -6.06 7.35
N VAL A 357 16.82 -6.65 6.93
CA VAL A 357 15.49 -6.10 7.20
C VAL A 357 15.18 -6.06 8.72
N GLU A 358 15.72 -7.00 9.49
CA GLU A 358 15.52 -7.05 10.94
C GLU A 358 16.27 -5.91 11.64
N GLU A 359 17.48 -5.56 11.16
CA GLU A 359 18.28 -4.43 11.61
C GLU A 359 17.54 -3.12 11.31
N LEU A 360 16.98 -2.95 10.12
CA LEU A 360 16.16 -1.77 9.77
C LEU A 360 14.95 -1.60 10.69
N VAL A 361 14.18 -2.67 10.94
CA VAL A 361 13.04 -2.63 11.86
C VAL A 361 13.49 -2.32 13.29
N SER A 362 14.60 -2.91 13.73
CA SER A 362 15.18 -2.67 15.05
C SER A 362 15.61 -1.22 15.24
N VAL A 363 16.19 -0.60 14.21
CA VAL A 363 16.64 0.81 14.24
C VAL A 363 15.45 1.77 14.33
N CYS A 364 14.31 1.44 13.74
CA CYS A 364 13.12 2.29 13.75
C CYS A 364 12.30 2.25 15.06
N ALA A 365 12.83 1.66 16.14
CA ALA A 365 12.30 1.74 17.52
C ALA A 365 10.79 1.43 17.69
N GLY A 366 10.25 0.55 16.85
CA GLY A 366 8.84 0.12 16.88
C GLY A 366 7.88 0.94 16.00
N LEU A 367 8.38 1.96 15.29
CA LEU A 367 7.58 2.82 14.41
C LEU A 367 7.27 2.19 13.04
N VAL A 368 7.95 1.11 12.68
CA VAL A 368 7.77 0.40 11.42
C VAL A 368 7.53 -1.10 11.62
N THR A 369 6.95 -1.72 10.60
CA THR A 369 6.69 -3.15 10.46
C THR A 369 7.06 -3.60 9.05
N VAL A 370 7.40 -4.87 8.90
CA VAL A 370 7.64 -5.49 7.59
C VAL A 370 6.44 -6.36 7.22
N ASP A 371 5.94 -6.13 6.02
CA ASP A 371 5.01 -6.99 5.32
C ASP A 371 5.76 -8.21 4.79
N GLU A 372 5.56 -9.38 5.41
CA GLU A 372 6.36 -10.58 5.13
C GLU A 372 6.11 -11.15 3.72
N GLU A 373 4.93 -10.87 3.15
CA GLU A 373 4.57 -11.35 1.82
C GLU A 373 5.07 -10.42 0.72
N SER A 374 4.96 -9.11 0.92
CA SER A 374 5.42 -8.13 -0.07
C SER A 374 6.86 -7.65 0.15
N ASN A 375 7.49 -8.01 1.27
CA ASN A 375 8.78 -7.49 1.71
C ASN A 375 8.84 -5.95 1.77
N VAL A 376 7.72 -5.30 2.10
CA VAL A 376 7.60 -3.84 2.18
C VAL A 376 7.67 -3.37 3.63
N ILE A 377 8.55 -2.41 3.92
CA ILE A 377 8.56 -1.69 5.19
C ILE A 377 7.42 -0.67 5.22
N ARG A 378 6.58 -0.72 6.25
CA ARG A 378 5.43 0.17 6.46
C ARG A 378 5.51 0.81 7.84
N LEU A 379 4.91 2.00 7.99
CA LEU A 379 4.64 2.56 9.32
C LEU A 379 3.70 1.63 10.09
N VAL A 380 3.92 1.49 11.40
CA VAL A 380 3.14 0.60 12.26
C VAL A 380 1.66 0.98 12.31
N HIS A 381 1.34 2.26 12.12
CA HIS A 381 -0.01 2.77 12.12
C HIS A 381 -0.07 4.16 11.45
N TYR A 382 -1.23 4.57 10.93
CA TYR A 382 -1.36 5.88 10.27
C TYR A 382 -1.10 7.05 11.24
N THR A 383 -1.42 6.92 12.55
CA THR A 383 -1.10 7.99 13.52
C THR A 383 0.40 8.22 13.68
N THR A 384 1.23 7.23 13.31
CA THR A 384 2.68 7.42 13.22
C THR A 384 3.04 8.35 12.06
N GLN A 385 2.32 8.28 10.94
CA GLN A 385 2.47 9.21 9.83
C GLN A 385 2.10 10.63 10.25
N ASP A 386 0.93 10.81 10.87
CA ASP A 386 0.46 12.13 11.34
C ASP A 386 1.47 12.77 12.31
N TYR A 387 2.02 11.97 13.23
CA TYR A 387 3.05 12.43 14.16
C TYR A 387 4.34 12.85 13.43
N LEU A 388 4.86 12.00 12.54
CA LEU A 388 6.09 12.28 11.79
C LEU A 388 5.93 13.51 10.89
N GLU A 389 4.80 13.65 10.21
CA GLU A 389 4.48 14.84 9.41
C GLU A 389 4.43 16.11 10.28
N GLY A 390 3.89 16.00 11.50
CA GLY A 390 3.83 17.10 12.46
C GLY A 390 5.18 17.57 13.01
N ILE A 391 6.17 16.69 13.10
CA ILE A 391 7.51 17.02 13.61
C ILE A 391 8.58 17.13 12.51
N ARG A 392 8.26 16.79 11.26
CA ARG A 392 9.21 16.62 10.16
C ARG A 392 10.17 17.79 10.01
N GLU A 393 9.65 19.01 9.94
CA GLU A 393 10.44 20.22 9.70
C GLU A 393 11.38 20.54 10.88
N THR A 394 11.02 20.14 12.10
CA THR A 394 11.87 20.31 13.29
C THR A 394 12.87 19.18 13.48
N TRP A 395 12.46 17.95 13.16
CA TRP A 395 13.23 16.74 13.43
C TRP A 395 14.26 16.45 12.35
N ASN A 396 13.90 16.58 11.07
CA ASN A 396 14.79 16.35 9.95
C ASN A 396 14.57 17.38 8.82
N PRO A 397 14.97 18.65 9.02
CA PRO A 397 14.81 19.70 8.02
C PRO A 397 15.62 19.43 6.74
N GLU A 398 16.72 18.68 6.82
CA GLU A 398 17.57 18.35 5.67
C GLU A 398 17.09 17.12 4.88
N ALA A 399 15.99 16.46 5.29
CA ALA A 399 15.50 15.23 4.67
C ALA A 399 15.35 15.32 3.14
N GLN A 400 14.78 16.42 2.63
CA GLN A 400 14.59 16.61 1.18
C GLN A 400 15.93 16.74 0.45
N HIS A 401 16.90 17.43 1.04
CA HIS A 401 18.25 17.53 0.51
C HIS A 401 18.93 16.16 0.47
N GLU A 402 18.87 15.39 1.57
CA GLU A 402 19.50 14.08 1.66
C GLU A 402 18.92 13.09 0.64
N ILE A 403 17.59 13.02 0.52
CA ILE A 403 16.93 12.12 -0.43
C ILE A 403 17.23 12.56 -1.88
N ALA A 404 17.09 13.85 -2.19
CA ALA A 404 17.37 14.37 -3.52
C ALA A 404 18.83 14.12 -3.93
N ALA A 405 19.78 14.40 -3.05
CA ALA A 405 21.20 14.16 -3.29
C ALA A 405 21.49 12.67 -3.49
N THR A 406 20.85 11.79 -2.73
CA THR A 406 21.00 10.33 -2.85
C THR A 406 20.47 9.83 -4.20
N CYS A 407 19.23 10.20 -4.57
CA CYS A 407 18.66 9.83 -5.86
C CYS A 407 19.50 10.36 -7.03
N LEU A 408 19.95 11.62 -6.96
CA LEU A 408 20.79 12.23 -8.00
C LEU A 408 22.15 11.56 -8.12
N THR A 409 22.80 11.26 -6.99
CA THR A 409 24.08 10.55 -6.96
C THR A 409 23.94 9.17 -7.62
N TYR A 410 22.89 8.43 -7.24
CA TYR A 410 22.59 7.13 -7.81
C TYR A 410 22.35 7.21 -9.33
N LEU A 411 21.53 8.15 -9.80
CA LEU A 411 21.27 8.37 -11.23
C LEU A 411 22.52 8.75 -12.02
N CYS A 412 23.55 9.28 -11.37
CA CYS A 412 24.83 9.65 -11.98
C CYS A 412 25.88 8.52 -11.99
N PHE A 413 25.53 7.29 -11.57
CA PHE A 413 26.47 6.17 -11.62
C PHE A 413 26.90 5.82 -13.05
N ASN A 414 28.17 5.44 -13.18
CA ASN A 414 28.80 5.17 -14.47
C ASN A 414 28.07 4.08 -15.28
N LYS A 415 27.46 3.09 -14.61
CA LYS A 415 26.68 2.02 -15.25
C LYS A 415 25.48 2.53 -16.06
N PHE A 416 24.96 3.71 -15.74
CA PHE A 416 23.81 4.32 -16.44
C PHE A 416 24.22 5.17 -17.65
N THR A 417 25.52 5.42 -17.85
CA THR A 417 26.02 6.19 -19.00
C THR A 417 25.81 5.50 -20.35
N SER A 418 25.42 4.21 -20.36
CA SER A 418 24.98 3.51 -21.57
C SER A 418 23.71 4.12 -22.19
N GLY A 419 22.91 4.83 -21.38
CA GLY A 419 21.59 5.33 -21.74
C GLY A 419 20.50 4.29 -21.68
N SER A 420 19.44 4.51 -22.45
CA SER A 420 18.25 3.66 -22.51
C SER A 420 18.54 2.24 -23.02
N CYS A 421 17.86 1.26 -22.42
CA CYS A 421 17.83 -0.14 -22.84
C CYS A 421 17.09 -0.30 -24.17
N ARG A 422 17.54 -1.23 -25.02
CA ARG A 422 17.00 -1.42 -26.39
C ARG A 422 15.93 -2.50 -26.48
N SER A 423 15.72 -3.26 -25.42
CA SER A 423 14.73 -4.32 -25.34
C SER A 423 14.09 -4.41 -23.97
N ASP A 424 12.91 -5.02 -23.91
CA ASP A 424 12.20 -5.27 -22.66
C ASP A 424 13.05 -6.13 -21.70
N ALA A 425 13.75 -7.13 -22.24
CA ALA A 425 14.61 -8.00 -21.44
C ALA A 425 15.78 -7.24 -20.79
N GLU A 426 16.41 -6.31 -21.51
CA GLU A 426 17.48 -5.46 -20.98
C GLU A 426 16.96 -4.52 -19.88
N LEU A 427 15.82 -3.89 -20.10
CA LEU A 427 15.21 -2.99 -19.12
C LEU A 427 14.79 -3.75 -17.85
N GLU A 428 14.18 -4.92 -18.01
CA GLU A 428 13.81 -5.77 -16.87
C GLU A 428 15.01 -6.30 -16.11
N SER A 429 16.09 -6.66 -16.80
CA SER A 429 17.33 -7.04 -16.15
C SER A 429 17.90 -5.88 -15.34
N ARG A 430 17.91 -4.67 -15.92
CA ARG A 430 18.37 -3.46 -15.21
C ARG A 430 17.53 -3.17 -13.99
N LEU A 431 16.20 -3.15 -14.10
CA LEU A 431 15.31 -2.86 -12.96
C LEU A 431 15.41 -3.91 -11.84
N LYS A 432 15.73 -5.17 -12.17
CA LYS A 432 15.97 -6.21 -11.17
C LYS A 432 17.31 -6.07 -10.46
N GLN A 433 18.35 -5.64 -11.16
CA GLN A 433 19.68 -5.42 -10.61
C GLN A 433 19.76 -4.10 -9.82
N ASP A 434 19.06 -3.08 -10.30
CA ASP A 434 19.16 -1.71 -9.85
C ASP A 434 17.85 -1.25 -9.20
N LEU A 435 17.44 -1.90 -8.10
CA LEU A 435 16.13 -1.71 -7.47
C LEU A 435 15.80 -0.25 -7.11
N PHE A 436 16.80 0.57 -6.79
CA PHE A 436 16.62 1.98 -6.43
C PHE A 436 16.51 2.93 -7.64
N LEU A 437 16.74 2.42 -8.87
CA LEU A 437 16.73 3.23 -10.09
C LEU A 437 15.36 3.81 -10.39
N ASP A 438 14.32 2.98 -10.27
CA ASP A 438 12.94 3.36 -10.56
C ASP A 438 12.48 4.50 -9.66
N TYR A 439 12.62 4.32 -8.35
CA TYR A 439 12.31 5.35 -7.37
C TYR A 439 13.11 6.63 -7.60
N SER A 440 14.42 6.52 -7.80
CA SER A 440 15.29 7.66 -8.03
C SER A 440 14.84 8.46 -9.25
N ALA A 441 14.57 7.78 -10.38
CA ALA A 441 14.18 8.41 -11.63
C ALA A 441 12.82 9.14 -11.53
N GLN A 442 11.86 8.54 -10.81
CA GLN A 442 10.51 9.10 -10.66
C GLN A 442 10.46 10.28 -9.67
N HIS A 443 11.23 10.24 -8.57
CA HIS A 443 11.00 11.11 -7.42
C HIS A 443 12.09 12.15 -7.14
N TRP A 444 13.30 12.05 -7.71
CA TRP A 444 14.39 12.99 -7.40
C TRP A 444 13.99 14.46 -7.58
N GLY A 445 13.22 14.77 -8.63
CA GLY A 445 12.80 16.13 -8.94
C GLY A 445 11.82 16.70 -7.91
N GLN A 446 10.91 15.86 -7.40
CA GLN A 446 9.98 16.25 -6.33
C GLN A 446 10.75 16.56 -5.04
N HIS A 447 11.74 15.74 -4.70
CA HIS A 447 12.61 15.98 -3.54
C HIS A 447 13.47 17.24 -3.71
N ALA A 448 14.01 17.45 -4.91
CA ALA A 448 14.85 18.61 -5.22
C ALA A 448 14.08 19.95 -5.21
N ALA A 449 12.75 19.95 -5.31
CA ALA A 449 11.94 21.15 -5.54
C ALA A 449 12.19 22.26 -4.50
N THR A 450 12.39 21.90 -3.24
CA THR A 450 12.62 22.85 -2.12
C THR A 450 14.10 23.17 -1.86
N VAL A 451 15.03 22.39 -2.44
CA VAL A 451 16.47 22.39 -2.14
C VAL A 451 17.33 22.49 -3.42
N GLN A 452 16.80 23.16 -4.45
CA GLN A 452 17.38 23.19 -5.79
C GLN A 452 18.80 23.77 -5.83
N GLU A 453 19.13 24.71 -4.93
CA GLU A 453 20.46 25.34 -4.92
C GLU A 453 21.51 24.36 -4.41
N GLU A 454 21.16 23.66 -3.35
CA GLU A 454 22.01 22.72 -2.62
C GLU A 454 22.33 21.49 -3.47
N VAL A 455 21.38 21.03 -4.29
CA VAL A 455 21.58 19.87 -5.19
C VAL A 455 21.96 20.27 -6.62
N SER A 456 22.16 21.55 -6.89
CA SER A 456 22.38 22.07 -8.25
C SER A 456 23.55 21.40 -8.97
N GLY A 457 24.67 21.16 -8.29
CA GLY A 457 25.83 20.49 -8.89
C GLY A 457 25.51 19.10 -9.43
N LEU A 458 24.85 18.26 -8.62
CA LEU A 458 24.45 16.90 -9.00
C LEU A 458 23.34 16.90 -10.05
N ALA A 459 22.32 17.74 -9.87
CA ALA A 459 21.23 17.86 -10.84
C ALA A 459 21.74 18.34 -12.20
N MET A 460 22.63 19.33 -12.24
CA MET A 460 23.22 19.82 -13.49
C MET A 460 24.16 18.79 -14.14
N HIS A 461 24.80 17.89 -13.38
CA HIS A 461 25.53 16.77 -13.96
C HIS A 461 24.58 15.86 -14.72
N LEU A 462 23.52 15.37 -14.07
CA LEU A 462 22.50 14.53 -14.69
C LEU A 462 21.89 15.18 -15.94
N LEU A 463 21.40 16.42 -15.81
CA LEU A 463 20.61 17.10 -16.84
C LEU A 463 21.42 17.54 -18.07
N LYS A 464 22.76 17.62 -17.97
CA LYS A 464 23.65 17.92 -19.11
C LYS A 464 24.10 16.68 -19.86
N HIS A 465 23.87 15.49 -19.32
CA HIS A 465 24.37 14.25 -19.89
C HIS A 465 23.23 13.47 -20.56
N ASP A 466 23.10 13.60 -21.88
CA ASP A 466 21.99 13.03 -22.68
C ASP A 466 21.71 11.56 -22.36
N ARG A 467 22.76 10.74 -22.23
CA ARG A 467 22.59 9.31 -21.88
C ARG A 467 21.98 9.09 -20.50
N LEU A 468 22.38 9.87 -19.48
CA LEU A 468 21.81 9.72 -18.14
C LEU A 468 20.35 10.18 -18.14
N VAL A 469 20.03 11.25 -18.88
CA VAL A 469 18.66 11.70 -19.12
C VAL A 469 17.83 10.60 -19.79
N ASP A 470 18.33 9.99 -20.87
CA ASP A 470 17.62 8.89 -21.56
C ASP A 470 17.35 7.71 -20.62
N CYS A 471 18.32 7.34 -19.78
CA CYS A 471 18.15 6.27 -18.79
C CYS A 471 17.09 6.63 -17.75
N ALA A 472 17.16 7.83 -17.17
CA ALA A 472 16.22 8.29 -16.16
C ALA A 472 14.79 8.41 -16.74
N VAL A 473 14.63 8.97 -17.94
CA VAL A 473 13.34 9.13 -18.60
C VAL A 473 12.71 7.80 -18.97
N GLN A 474 13.48 6.85 -19.53
CA GLN A 474 12.96 5.52 -19.84
C GLN A 474 12.47 4.82 -18.57
N THR A 475 13.23 4.92 -17.49
CA THR A 475 12.92 4.27 -16.22
C THR A 475 11.70 4.90 -15.54
N ALA A 476 11.63 6.23 -15.47
CA ALA A 476 10.53 6.95 -14.84
C ALA A 476 9.17 6.78 -15.55
N GLN A 477 9.16 6.28 -16.79
CA GLN A 477 7.97 6.08 -17.61
C GLN A 477 7.57 4.60 -17.70
N VAL A 478 8.18 3.72 -16.88
CA VAL A 478 7.82 2.31 -16.84
C VAL A 478 6.41 2.15 -16.26
N THR A 479 5.54 1.53 -17.04
CA THR A 479 4.16 1.25 -16.62
C THR A 479 4.08 -0.07 -15.84
N SER A 480 3.13 -0.17 -14.90
CA SER A 480 2.85 -1.43 -14.19
C SER A 480 2.36 -2.55 -15.12
N TYR A 481 1.74 -2.19 -16.25
CA TYR A 481 1.30 -3.11 -17.29
C TYR A 481 2.42 -3.32 -18.33
N LYS A 482 2.82 -4.58 -18.56
CA LYS A 482 3.94 -4.97 -19.44
C LYS A 482 3.43 -5.67 -20.70
N TRP A 483 3.49 -4.98 -21.85
CA TRP A 483 3.21 -5.54 -23.17
C TRP A 483 4.48 -5.61 -24.01
N GLY A 484 4.53 -6.44 -25.05
CA GLY A 484 5.71 -6.55 -25.90
C GLY A 484 6.11 -5.20 -26.53
N GLY A 485 7.35 -4.76 -26.30
CA GLY A 485 7.91 -3.50 -26.75
C GLY A 485 7.69 -2.30 -25.81
N TYR A 486 7.14 -2.49 -24.60
CA TYR A 486 6.86 -1.40 -23.68
C TYR A 486 8.11 -0.59 -23.30
N SER A 487 9.29 -1.22 -23.24
CA SER A 487 10.56 -0.52 -22.93
C SER A 487 10.91 0.58 -23.92
N GLN A 488 10.35 0.53 -25.14
CA GLN A 488 10.58 1.52 -26.19
C GLN A 488 9.46 2.58 -26.24
N SER A 489 8.40 2.40 -25.46
CA SER A 489 7.21 3.26 -25.43
C SER A 489 7.39 4.48 -24.50
N PHE A 490 8.54 5.14 -24.57
CA PHE A 490 8.86 6.35 -23.81
C PHE A 490 9.25 7.51 -24.75
N PRO A 491 9.20 8.76 -24.29
CA PRO A 491 9.66 9.89 -25.08
C PRO A 491 11.20 9.84 -25.24
N GLN A 492 11.67 9.96 -26.47
CA GLN A 492 13.10 9.99 -26.81
C GLN A 492 13.49 11.40 -27.29
N GLN A 493 14.79 11.69 -27.36
CA GLN A 493 15.30 13.04 -27.66
C GLN A 493 14.87 14.07 -26.59
N VAL A 494 14.69 13.60 -25.36
CA VAL A 494 14.34 14.42 -24.22
C VAL A 494 15.60 15.12 -23.72
N THR A 495 15.56 16.44 -23.65
CA THR A 495 16.68 17.24 -23.10
C THR A 495 16.55 17.39 -21.59
N GLY A 496 17.64 17.73 -20.89
CA GLY A 496 17.56 18.06 -19.47
C GLY A 496 16.54 19.17 -19.14
N LEU A 497 16.30 20.11 -20.06
CA LEU A 497 15.31 21.17 -19.85
C LEU A 497 13.87 20.63 -19.85
N HIS A 498 13.57 19.59 -20.64
CA HIS A 498 12.27 18.90 -20.56
C HIS A 498 12.07 18.28 -19.19
N VAL A 499 13.08 17.59 -18.65
CA VAL A 499 13.01 16.94 -17.34
C VAL A 499 12.83 17.99 -16.24
N ALA A 500 13.67 19.04 -16.21
CA ALA A 500 13.55 20.12 -15.24
C ALA A 500 12.19 20.84 -15.31
N ALA A 501 11.66 21.04 -16.52
CA ALA A 501 10.35 21.64 -16.74
C ALA A 501 9.20 20.76 -16.26
N SER A 502 9.27 19.43 -16.48
CA SER A 502 8.25 18.47 -16.03
C SER A 502 8.12 18.39 -14.50
N PHE A 503 9.20 18.70 -13.77
CA PHE A 503 9.22 18.78 -12.30
C PHE A 503 9.02 20.20 -11.75
N GLY A 504 8.92 21.23 -12.60
CA GLY A 504 8.76 22.61 -12.13
C GLY A 504 10.01 23.23 -11.50
N LEU A 505 11.21 22.76 -11.86
CA LEU A 505 12.47 23.15 -11.22
C LEU A 505 13.01 24.48 -11.78
N VAL A 506 12.36 25.58 -11.42
CA VAL A 506 12.63 26.96 -11.90
C VAL A 506 14.12 27.32 -11.88
N LYS A 507 14.85 27.05 -10.79
CA LYS A 507 16.25 27.48 -10.65
C LYS A 507 17.16 26.66 -11.56
N LEU A 508 16.94 25.34 -11.62
CA LEU A 508 17.69 24.45 -12.51
C LEU A 508 17.38 24.74 -13.98
N SER A 509 16.13 25.05 -14.33
CA SER A 509 15.76 25.47 -15.68
C SER A 509 16.50 26.74 -16.10
N LYS A 510 16.64 27.74 -15.21
CA LYS A 510 17.45 28.95 -15.49
C LYS A 510 18.93 28.62 -15.71
N GLN A 511 19.50 27.76 -14.88
CA GLN A 511 20.90 27.33 -15.03
C GLN A 511 21.12 26.56 -16.34
N LEU A 512 20.20 25.68 -16.72
CA LEU A 512 20.22 24.95 -17.99
C LEU A 512 20.13 25.90 -19.18
N LEU A 513 19.18 26.83 -19.19
CA LEU A 513 19.07 27.84 -20.25
C LEU A 513 20.35 28.67 -20.39
N SER A 514 20.96 29.07 -19.27
CA SER A 514 22.23 29.80 -19.30
C SER A 514 23.39 28.95 -19.85
N TRP A 515 23.41 27.65 -19.57
CA TRP A 515 24.42 26.74 -20.10
C TRP A 515 24.19 26.46 -21.59
N MET A 516 22.96 26.19 -22.01
CA MET A 516 22.57 25.97 -23.42
C MET A 516 22.92 27.17 -24.30
N ALA A 517 22.67 28.39 -23.82
CA ALA A 517 23.04 29.62 -24.53
C ALA A 517 24.56 29.77 -24.75
N LYS A 518 25.40 29.12 -23.94
CA LYS A 518 26.87 29.12 -24.10
C LYS A 518 27.35 28.04 -25.06
N GLU A 519 26.74 26.85 -25.02
CA GLU A 519 27.18 25.73 -25.88
C GLU A 519 26.63 25.79 -27.31
N SER A 520 25.56 26.56 -27.56
CA SER A 520 24.97 26.79 -28.90
C SER A 520 24.47 25.51 -29.62
N THR A 521 24.35 24.38 -28.93
CA THR A 521 23.97 23.08 -29.51
C THR A 521 22.52 22.66 -29.22
N VAL A 522 21.88 23.19 -28.18
CA VAL A 522 20.53 22.81 -27.75
C VAL A 522 19.64 24.05 -27.62
N LEU A 523 18.49 24.04 -28.29
CA LEU A 523 17.52 25.14 -28.25
C LEU A 523 16.59 25.01 -27.03
N ALA A 524 16.18 26.15 -26.47
CA ALA A 524 15.20 26.20 -25.38
C ALA A 524 13.86 25.54 -25.76
N ASP A 525 13.52 25.58 -27.06
CA ASP A 525 12.31 25.01 -27.64
C ASP A 525 12.57 23.69 -28.41
N SER A 526 13.64 22.98 -28.05
CA SER A 526 13.91 21.66 -28.63
C SER A 526 12.71 20.74 -28.42
N LYS A 527 12.36 19.95 -29.44
CA LYS A 527 11.26 19.00 -29.37
C LYS A 527 11.76 17.60 -29.09
N ASP A 528 11.03 16.85 -28.26
CA ASP A 528 11.19 15.41 -28.16
C ASP A 528 10.58 14.69 -29.38
N ASN A 529 10.70 13.35 -29.45
CA ASN A 529 10.14 12.54 -30.53
C ASN A 529 8.58 12.53 -30.59
N ARG A 530 7.90 13.12 -29.60
CA ARG A 530 6.45 13.34 -29.57
C ARG A 530 6.09 14.79 -29.95
N SER A 531 7.06 15.55 -30.46
CA SER A 531 6.95 16.98 -30.76
C SER A 531 6.64 17.87 -29.55
N ARG A 532 6.85 17.37 -28.33
CA ARG A 532 6.61 18.13 -27.10
C ARG A 532 7.83 18.99 -26.80
N THR A 533 7.58 20.19 -26.31
CA THR A 533 8.59 21.17 -25.89
C THR A 533 8.69 21.20 -24.36
N PRO A 534 9.77 21.74 -23.76
CA PRO A 534 9.82 21.92 -22.31
C PRO A 534 8.64 22.72 -21.76
N LEU A 535 8.17 23.73 -22.50
CA LEU A 535 6.99 24.52 -22.15
C LEU A 535 5.72 23.66 -22.09
N SER A 536 5.52 22.74 -23.04
CA SER A 536 4.36 21.84 -23.03
C SER A 536 4.34 20.91 -21.81
N LEU A 537 5.50 20.44 -21.35
CA LEU A 537 5.60 19.60 -20.15
C LEU A 537 5.40 20.39 -18.86
N ALA A 538 5.91 21.63 -18.79
CA ALA A 538 5.63 22.51 -17.66
C ALA A 538 4.14 22.84 -17.55
N ALA A 539 3.47 23.10 -18.68
CA ALA A 539 2.04 23.38 -18.72
C ALA A 539 1.20 22.16 -18.31
N TRP A 540 1.54 20.97 -18.82
CA TRP A 540 0.89 19.71 -18.42
C TRP A 540 1.02 19.43 -16.91
N GLY A 541 2.17 19.77 -16.32
CA GLY A 541 2.43 19.61 -14.89
C GLY A 541 1.90 20.74 -14.00
N GLY A 542 1.26 21.78 -14.56
CA GLY A 542 0.78 22.94 -13.80
C GLY A 542 1.87 23.85 -13.23
N HIS A 543 3.09 23.80 -13.78
CA HIS A 543 4.26 24.51 -13.25
C HIS A 543 4.34 25.97 -13.73
N GLU A 544 3.42 26.81 -13.23
CA GLU A 544 3.21 28.20 -13.66
C GLU A 544 4.51 29.03 -13.75
N ALA A 545 5.38 28.96 -12.74
CA ALA A 545 6.63 29.72 -12.72
C ALA A 545 7.62 29.32 -13.83
N VAL A 546 7.60 28.05 -14.26
CA VAL A 546 8.41 27.59 -15.40
C VAL A 546 7.75 27.99 -16.72
N VAL A 547 6.42 27.87 -16.81
CA VAL A 547 5.62 28.31 -17.97
C VAL A 547 5.86 29.80 -18.25
N GLU A 548 5.72 30.65 -17.24
CA GLU A 548 5.94 32.10 -17.36
C GLU A 548 7.36 32.42 -17.81
N MET A 549 8.36 31.71 -17.27
CA MET A 549 9.76 31.92 -17.63
C MET A 549 10.06 31.54 -19.08
N LEU A 550 9.52 30.41 -19.55
CA LEU A 550 9.76 29.91 -20.90
C LEU A 550 8.96 30.70 -21.94
N ALA A 551 7.69 31.03 -21.66
CA ALA A 551 6.81 31.75 -22.59
C ALA A 551 7.21 33.20 -22.83
N LYS A 552 7.99 33.82 -21.93
CA LYS A 552 8.53 35.19 -22.11
C LYS A 552 9.75 35.25 -23.01
N ARG A 553 10.28 34.12 -23.48
CA ARG A 553 11.48 34.10 -24.30
C ARG A 553 11.13 34.22 -25.78
N ASP A 554 11.91 35.01 -26.51
CA ASP A 554 11.72 35.20 -27.95
C ASP A 554 12.08 33.95 -28.79
N ASP A 555 12.85 33.02 -28.22
CA ASP A 555 13.30 31.77 -28.86
C ASP A 555 12.44 30.55 -28.51
N VAL A 556 11.25 30.76 -27.93
CA VAL A 556 10.29 29.71 -27.57
C VAL A 556 8.94 29.98 -28.22
N ASP A 557 8.42 29.02 -29.00
CA ASP A 557 7.07 29.11 -29.55
C ASP A 557 6.03 28.65 -28.52
N ALA A 558 5.28 29.61 -27.97
CA ALA A 558 4.25 29.35 -26.95
C ALA A 558 3.07 28.50 -27.46
N ASP A 559 2.84 28.46 -28.77
CA ASP A 559 1.75 27.71 -29.42
C ASP A 559 2.23 26.43 -30.10
N SER A 560 3.48 26.02 -29.83
CA SER A 560 4.10 24.84 -30.42
C SER A 560 3.28 23.58 -30.12
N LYS A 561 2.85 22.91 -31.20
CA LYS A 561 1.98 21.72 -31.09
C LYS A 561 2.79 20.44 -30.96
N ASP A 562 2.26 19.53 -30.14
CA ASP A 562 2.70 18.13 -30.07
C ASP A 562 2.13 17.30 -31.25
N ASN A 563 2.47 16.00 -31.30
CA ASN A 563 1.99 15.10 -32.36
C ASN A 563 0.46 14.92 -32.37
N ASP A 564 -0.22 15.20 -31.25
CA ASP A 564 -1.68 15.14 -31.13
C ASP A 564 -2.35 16.49 -31.45
N GLY A 565 -1.56 17.50 -31.86
CA GLY A 565 -2.04 18.84 -32.19
C GLY A 565 -2.35 19.72 -30.97
N ARG A 566 -1.95 19.30 -29.77
CA ARG A 566 -2.18 20.02 -28.51
C ARG A 566 -1.12 21.09 -28.30
N THR A 567 -1.55 22.29 -27.92
CA THR A 567 -0.68 23.38 -27.47
C THR A 567 -0.42 23.27 -25.97
N PRO A 568 0.62 23.94 -25.42
CA PRO A 568 0.82 24.02 -23.98
C PRO A 568 -0.43 24.48 -23.22
N LEU A 569 -1.15 25.49 -23.75
CA LEU A 569 -2.39 25.97 -23.15
C LEU A 569 -3.49 24.88 -23.11
N SER A 570 -3.59 24.04 -24.15
CA SER A 570 -4.57 22.94 -24.16
C SER A 570 -4.22 21.79 -23.19
N LEU A 571 -2.97 21.71 -22.74
CA LEU A 571 -2.51 20.72 -21.76
C LEU A 571 -2.69 21.19 -20.31
N ALA A 572 -2.93 22.49 -20.08
CA ALA A 572 -2.97 23.13 -18.76
C ALA A 572 -4.34 23.02 -18.04
N ALA A 573 -5.06 21.92 -18.24
CA ALA A 573 -6.46 21.75 -17.80
C ALA A 573 -6.61 21.33 -16.33
#